data_AF-A0A443RYN9-F1
#
_entry.id   AF-A0A443RYN9-F1
#
_cell.length_a   1.000
_cell.length_b   1.000
_cell.length_c   1.000
_cell.angle_alpha   90.00
_cell.angle_beta   90.00
_cell.angle_gamma   90.00
#
_symmetry.space_group_name_H-M   'P 1'
#
loop_
_entity.id
_entity.type
_entity.pdbx_description
1 polymer ?
#
loop_
_entity_poly.entity_id
_entity_poly.type
_entity_poly.pdbx_seq_one_letter_code
_entity_poly.pdbx_strand_id
1 'polypeptide(L)'
;DIFTPDTSQRDDSKITVIVISRLVYRKGVDLLASLISILCLKYENLQFIIGGDGPKRIVIEEVIESYQLQDRVTLLGAIRHEHVRDVLVKGDIFLNCSLTEAFCMAIVEAASCGLQVVSTNVGGIPEVLPNEMIWLAEPNVDSLVTAFDKAVKDRENGLTVSPSDAHSFVKQCYQWTDIAKRTEAVYKSVTKDPIGNVKNTCEHFLKSGYVFGSVLIFIYGIELLLLRFFSWFDPVENIDLAPDIPSTVPVRVNVSKTHLSNKNGCGSVLNKVQRRIHRKHNKR
;
A
#
# COMPACT_ATOMS: atom_id res chain seq x y z
N ASP A 1 -6.66 -16.09 -3.39
CA ASP A 1 -6.71 -15.14 -2.26
C ASP A 1 -5.72 -15.54 -1.19
N ILE A 2 -4.47 -15.05 -1.30
CA ILE A 2 -3.38 -15.42 -0.38
C ILE A 2 -3.58 -14.75 0.99
N PHE A 3 -4.03 -13.49 1.02
CA PHE A 3 -4.28 -12.73 2.25
C PHE A 3 -5.77 -12.73 2.57
N THR A 4 -6.17 -13.58 3.51
CA THR A 4 -7.54 -13.68 4.02
C THR A 4 -7.54 -13.55 5.54
N PRO A 5 -8.57 -12.93 6.13
CA PRO A 5 -8.68 -12.78 7.57
C PRO A 5 -8.90 -14.15 8.22
N ASP A 6 -8.29 -14.34 9.39
CA ASP A 6 -8.56 -15.47 10.28
C ASP A 6 -8.55 -14.96 11.72
N THR A 7 -9.71 -14.52 12.21
CA THR A 7 -9.85 -13.93 13.54
C THR A 7 -9.68 -14.95 14.66
N SER A 8 -9.73 -16.26 14.36
CA SER A 8 -9.52 -17.31 15.37
C SER A 8 -8.08 -17.37 15.90
N GLN A 9 -7.14 -16.75 15.17
CA GLN A 9 -5.73 -16.67 15.54
C GLN A 9 -5.39 -15.48 16.44
N ARG A 10 -6.38 -14.62 16.74
CA ARG A 10 -6.20 -13.45 17.61
C ARG A 10 -6.38 -13.84 19.06
N ASP A 11 -5.63 -13.18 19.94
CA ASP A 11 -5.79 -13.31 21.39
C ASP A 11 -6.73 -12.21 21.88
N ASP A 12 -7.97 -12.56 22.25
CA ASP A 12 -8.98 -11.60 22.71
C ASP A 12 -8.61 -10.90 24.03
N SER A 13 -7.65 -11.43 24.79
CA SER A 13 -7.20 -10.82 26.05
C SER A 13 -6.23 -9.65 25.87
N LYS A 14 -5.66 -9.51 24.67
CA LYS A 14 -4.59 -8.54 24.36
C LYS A 14 -4.88 -7.78 23.09
N ILE A 15 -4.23 -6.62 22.95
CA ILE A 15 -4.20 -5.89 21.68
C ILE A 15 -2.86 -6.21 21.01
N THR A 16 -2.92 -6.86 19.85
CA THR A 16 -1.72 -7.27 19.11
C THR A 16 -1.42 -6.28 17.99
N VAL A 17 -0.28 -5.59 18.08
CA VAL A 17 0.22 -4.68 17.05
C VAL A 17 1.24 -5.42 16.18
N ILE A 18 0.99 -5.43 14.88
CA ILE A 18 1.88 -6.04 13.90
C ILE A 18 2.63 -4.95 13.14
N VAL A 19 3.93 -5.12 13.02
CA VAL A 19 4.78 -4.29 12.16
C VAL A 19 5.54 -5.21 11.23
N ILE A 20 5.36 -5.06 9.92
CA ILE A 20 6.13 -5.83 8.93
C ILE A 20 6.80 -4.86 7.96
N SER A 21 8.12 -4.69 8.11
CA SER A 21 8.91 -3.83 7.23
C SER A 21 10.40 -4.13 7.35
N ARG A 22 11.22 -3.65 6.40
CA ARG A 22 12.67 -3.63 6.59
C ARG A 22 13.04 -2.66 7.71
N LEU A 23 13.96 -3.05 8.59
CA LEU A 23 14.37 -2.22 9.72
C LEU A 23 15.48 -1.25 9.29
N VAL A 24 15.09 -0.20 8.58
CA VAL A 24 15.96 0.86 8.04
C VAL A 24 15.40 2.25 8.32
N TYR A 25 16.24 3.29 8.27
CA TYR A 25 15.87 4.67 8.57
C TYR A 25 14.59 5.16 7.86
N ARG A 26 14.47 4.95 6.54
CA ARG A 26 13.28 5.35 5.76
C ARG A 26 11.96 4.72 6.23
N LYS A 27 12.02 3.57 6.93
CA LYS A 27 10.86 2.89 7.51
C LYS A 27 10.50 3.42 8.90
N GLY A 28 11.19 4.45 9.37
CA GLY A 28 10.92 5.14 10.62
C GLY A 28 11.12 4.25 11.85
N VAL A 29 12.14 3.39 11.83
CA VAL A 29 12.42 2.49 12.96
C VAL A 29 12.69 3.27 14.26
N ASP A 30 13.29 4.46 14.15
CA ASP A 30 13.52 5.32 15.31
C ASP A 30 12.19 5.78 15.92
N LEU A 31 11.19 6.14 15.09
CA LEU A 31 9.84 6.46 15.56
C LEU A 31 9.16 5.23 16.17
N LEU A 32 9.27 4.07 15.52
CA LEU A 32 8.73 2.81 16.02
C LEU A 32 9.29 2.47 17.40
N ALA A 33 10.60 2.61 17.60
CA ALA A 33 11.26 2.35 18.87
C ALA A 33 10.72 3.26 19.99
N SER A 34 10.55 4.56 19.72
CA SER A 34 9.90 5.49 20.66
C SER A 34 8.43 5.14 20.95
N LEU A 35 7.69 4.70 19.93
CA LEU A 35 6.30 4.30 20.10
C LEU A 35 6.15 3.04 20.94
N ILE A 36 7.02 2.05 20.77
CA ILE A 36 6.99 0.80 21.55
C ILE A 36 7.09 1.11 23.04
N SER A 37 8.06 1.93 23.45
CA SER A 37 8.24 2.26 24.88
C SER A 37 7.03 3.03 25.43
N ILE A 38 6.54 4.05 24.72
CA ILE A 38 5.41 4.87 25.17
C ILE A 38 4.11 4.06 25.25
N LEU A 39 3.80 3.29 24.20
CA LEU A 39 2.54 2.56 24.11
C LEU A 39 2.51 1.37 25.06
N CYS A 40 3.62 0.66 25.25
CA CYS A 40 3.69 -0.42 26.23
C CYS A 40 3.52 0.11 27.67
N LEU A 41 4.10 1.26 28.01
CA LEU A 41 3.88 1.86 29.34
C LEU A 41 2.43 2.31 29.56
N LYS A 42 1.74 2.71 28.50
CA LYS A 42 0.38 3.24 28.56
C LYS A 42 -0.71 2.17 28.59
N TYR A 43 -0.53 1.08 27.86
CA TYR A 43 -1.50 0.01 27.71
C TYR A 43 -0.92 -1.27 28.30
N GLU A 44 -1.47 -1.84 29.37
CA GLU A 44 -0.90 -3.04 30.01
C GLU A 44 -1.04 -4.31 29.15
N ASN A 45 -2.13 -4.42 28.39
CA ASN A 45 -2.47 -5.58 27.57
C ASN A 45 -2.01 -5.49 26.10
N LEU A 46 -1.09 -4.57 25.79
CA LEU A 46 -0.57 -4.36 24.44
C LEU A 46 0.65 -5.26 24.17
N GLN A 47 0.71 -5.86 22.99
CA GLN A 47 1.89 -6.62 22.54
C GLN A 47 2.26 -6.26 21.09
N PHE A 48 3.54 -6.35 20.77
CA PHE A 48 4.09 -6.10 19.45
C PHE A 48 4.66 -7.38 18.86
N ILE A 49 4.34 -7.64 17.59
CA ILE A 49 5.02 -8.64 16.77
C ILE A 49 5.64 -7.90 15.58
N ILE A 50 6.97 -7.92 15.53
CA ILE A 50 7.73 -7.15 14.54
C ILE A 50 8.44 -8.13 13.61
N GLY A 51 8.01 -8.12 12.37
CA GLY A 51 8.58 -8.86 11.25
C GLY A 51 9.48 -7.98 10.40
N GLY A 52 10.69 -8.44 10.16
CA GLY A 52 11.67 -7.71 9.37
C GLY A 52 13.07 -7.79 9.93
N ASP A 53 14.01 -7.38 9.10
CA ASP A 53 15.41 -7.28 9.47
C ASP A 53 16.04 -6.03 8.84
N GLY A 54 17.18 -5.62 9.39
CA GLY A 54 17.95 -4.48 8.90
C GLY A 54 18.86 -3.86 9.96
N PRO A 55 19.71 -2.91 9.55
CA PRO A 55 20.74 -2.33 10.42
C PRO A 55 20.18 -1.58 11.64
N LYS A 56 18.91 -1.14 11.59
CA LYS A 56 18.26 -0.44 12.72
C LYS A 56 17.59 -1.41 13.70
N ARG A 57 17.69 -2.73 13.51
CA ARG A 57 17.13 -3.72 14.44
C ARG A 57 17.62 -3.52 15.87
N ILE A 58 18.92 -3.21 16.02
CA ILE A 58 19.57 -2.98 17.31
C ILE A 58 18.85 -1.91 18.15
N VAL A 59 18.31 -0.87 17.51
CA VAL A 59 17.58 0.21 18.21
C VAL A 59 16.32 -0.32 18.89
N ILE A 60 15.64 -1.30 18.27
CA ILE A 60 14.46 -1.91 18.88
C ILE A 60 14.88 -2.84 20.02
N GLU A 61 15.95 -3.61 19.84
CA GLU A 61 16.49 -4.50 20.88
C GLU A 61 16.92 -3.72 22.12
N GLU A 62 17.61 -2.59 21.95
CA GLU A 62 17.99 -1.66 23.03
C GLU A 62 16.76 -1.13 23.80
N VAL A 63 15.67 -0.79 23.10
CA VAL A 63 14.41 -0.38 23.75
C VAL A 63 13.77 -1.53 24.51
N ILE A 64 13.77 -2.74 23.95
CA ILE A 64 13.23 -3.93 24.64
C ILE A 64 13.98 -4.18 25.93
N GLU A 65 15.31 -4.10 25.91
CA GLU A 65 16.15 -4.30 27.09
C GLU A 65 15.96 -3.18 28.13
N SER A 66 16.02 -1.92 27.69
CA SER A 66 15.95 -0.75 28.57
C SER A 66 14.62 -0.66 29.33
N TYR A 67 13.52 -1.09 28.70
CA TYR A 67 12.18 -1.04 29.28
C TYR A 67 11.64 -2.39 29.76
N GLN A 68 12.48 -3.44 29.73
CA GLN A 68 12.10 -4.81 30.13
C GLN A 68 10.85 -5.34 29.42
N LEU A 69 10.80 -5.17 28.08
CA LEU A 69 9.63 -5.50 27.25
C LEU A 69 9.73 -6.87 26.56
N GLN A 70 10.55 -7.79 27.06
CA GLN A 70 10.82 -9.10 26.43
C GLN A 70 9.54 -9.94 26.29
N ASP A 71 8.62 -9.84 27.25
CA ASP A 71 7.34 -10.55 27.23
C ASP A 71 6.28 -9.87 26.35
N ARG A 72 6.57 -8.65 25.87
CA ARG A 72 5.61 -7.78 25.18
C ARG A 72 5.98 -7.47 23.74
N VAL A 73 7.24 -7.65 23.35
CA VAL A 73 7.72 -7.36 21.99
C VAL A 73 8.46 -8.57 21.44
N THR A 74 7.89 -9.18 20.40
CA THR A 74 8.48 -10.32 19.70
C THR A 74 9.11 -9.87 18.38
N LEU A 75 10.41 -10.06 18.23
CA LEU A 75 11.14 -9.80 16.99
C LEU A 75 11.31 -11.09 16.17
N LEU A 76 10.59 -11.23 15.06
CA LEU A 76 10.60 -12.44 14.23
C LEU A 76 11.79 -12.53 13.26
N GLY A 77 12.47 -11.40 12.98
CA GLY A 77 13.47 -11.34 11.92
C GLY A 77 12.84 -11.33 10.52
N ALA A 78 13.62 -11.64 9.49
CA ALA A 78 13.14 -11.62 8.11
C ALA A 78 12.08 -12.73 7.86
N ILE A 79 10.90 -12.32 7.40
CA ILE A 79 9.78 -13.23 7.11
C ILE A 79 9.71 -13.43 5.60
N ARG A 80 9.63 -14.69 5.15
CA ARG A 80 9.35 -15.01 3.74
C ARG A 80 7.93 -14.57 3.38
N HIS A 81 7.73 -14.02 2.19
CA HIS A 81 6.43 -13.49 1.75
C HIS A 81 5.26 -14.47 1.95
N GLU A 82 5.51 -15.76 1.74
CA GLU A 82 4.57 -16.87 1.93
C GLU A 82 3.96 -16.93 3.34
N HIS A 83 4.73 -16.53 4.37
CA HIS A 83 4.35 -16.60 5.78
C HIS A 83 3.88 -15.26 6.36
N VAL A 84 3.85 -14.20 5.55
CA VAL A 84 3.44 -12.86 6.02
C VAL A 84 2.00 -12.90 6.53
N ARG A 85 1.10 -13.63 5.83
CA ARG A 85 -0.27 -13.83 6.30
C ARG A 85 -0.32 -14.44 7.69
N ASP A 86 0.47 -15.49 7.94
CA ASP A 86 0.45 -16.24 9.20
C ASP A 86 0.78 -15.36 10.41
N VAL A 87 1.51 -14.26 10.19
CA VAL A 87 1.80 -13.24 11.19
C VAL A 87 0.72 -12.19 11.25
N LEU A 88 0.27 -11.68 10.10
CA LEU A 88 -0.77 -10.64 10.03
C LEU A 88 -2.05 -11.08 10.74
N VAL A 89 -2.53 -12.31 10.52
CA VAL A 89 -3.82 -12.77 11.09
C VAL A 89 -3.87 -12.78 12.62
N LYS A 90 -2.71 -12.79 13.29
CA LYS A 90 -2.59 -12.69 14.76
C LYS A 90 -2.82 -11.27 15.29
N GLY A 91 -2.76 -10.28 14.41
CA GLY A 91 -2.83 -8.86 14.75
C GLY A 91 -4.24 -8.29 14.81
N ASP A 92 -4.40 -7.26 15.62
CA ASP A 92 -5.54 -6.35 15.62
C ASP A 92 -5.25 -5.08 14.83
N ILE A 93 -4.05 -4.53 15.01
CA ILE A 93 -3.61 -3.27 14.45
C ILE A 93 -2.31 -3.50 13.69
N PHE A 94 -2.23 -3.00 12.46
CA PHE A 94 -1.00 -2.89 11.71
C PHE A 94 -0.45 -1.48 11.84
N LEU A 95 0.81 -1.35 12.25
CA LEU A 95 1.46 -0.06 12.44
C LEU A 95 2.55 0.15 11.39
N ASN A 96 2.45 1.26 10.64
CA ASN A 96 3.46 1.71 9.68
C ASN A 96 4.01 3.08 10.07
N CYS A 97 5.31 3.14 10.38
CA CYS A 97 5.99 4.37 10.79
C CYS A 97 6.86 4.99 9.67
N SER A 98 6.67 4.57 8.42
CA SER A 98 7.56 4.96 7.31
C SER A 98 7.63 6.48 7.13
N LEU A 99 8.83 7.01 6.86
CA LEU A 99 9.03 8.44 6.62
C LEU A 99 8.72 8.81 5.17
N THR A 100 8.84 7.86 4.25
CA THR A 100 8.52 8.01 2.84
C THR A 100 7.92 6.73 2.29
N GLU A 101 6.80 6.83 1.57
CA GLU A 101 6.11 5.70 0.93
C GLU A 101 5.36 6.15 -0.32
N ALA A 102 5.37 5.31 -1.37
CA ALA A 102 4.56 5.55 -2.56
C ALA A 102 3.17 4.90 -2.46
N PHE A 103 3.10 3.69 -1.87
CA PHE A 103 1.85 2.91 -1.81
C PHE A 103 1.83 1.91 -0.66
N CYS A 104 2.98 1.38 -0.24
CA CYS A 104 3.12 0.41 0.85
C CYS A 104 2.19 -0.82 0.74
N MET A 105 2.63 -1.84 -0.02
CA MET A 105 1.88 -3.11 -0.16
C MET A 105 1.49 -3.76 1.17
N ALA A 106 2.32 -3.62 2.21
CA ALA A 106 2.06 -4.19 3.52
C ALA A 106 0.76 -3.64 4.18
N ILE A 107 0.38 -2.40 3.88
CA ILE A 107 -0.91 -1.83 4.33
C ILE A 107 -2.08 -2.56 3.68
N VAL A 108 -1.99 -2.83 2.38
CA VAL A 108 -3.03 -3.56 1.63
C VAL A 108 -3.12 -5.01 2.10
N GLU A 109 -1.99 -5.66 2.35
CA GLU A 109 -1.92 -7.02 2.90
C GLU A 109 -2.56 -7.09 4.31
N ALA A 110 -2.21 -6.15 5.19
CA ALA A 110 -2.75 -6.07 6.53
C ALA A 110 -4.27 -5.81 6.54
N ALA A 111 -4.74 -4.85 5.74
CA ALA A 111 -6.16 -4.57 5.60
C ALA A 111 -6.92 -5.76 4.96
N SER A 112 -6.29 -6.50 4.04
CA SER A 112 -6.85 -7.75 3.48
C SER A 112 -7.04 -8.84 4.55
N CYS A 113 -6.16 -8.88 5.55
CA CYS A 113 -6.27 -9.75 6.72
C CYS A 113 -7.20 -9.18 7.81
N GLY A 114 -7.83 -8.02 7.56
CA GLY A 114 -8.82 -7.42 8.44
C GLY A 114 -8.24 -6.71 9.66
N LEU A 115 -7.01 -6.20 9.56
CA LEU A 115 -6.38 -5.39 10.59
C LEU A 115 -6.76 -3.93 10.39
N GLN A 116 -6.88 -3.20 11.50
CA GLN A 116 -6.89 -1.74 11.47
C GLN A 116 -5.51 -1.23 11.11
N VAL A 117 -5.42 -0.15 10.33
CA VAL A 117 -4.12 0.39 9.90
C VAL A 117 -3.86 1.72 10.56
N VAL A 118 -2.80 1.82 11.36
CA VAL A 118 -2.25 3.10 11.83
C VAL A 118 -1.01 3.39 11.01
N SER A 119 -0.96 4.54 10.34
CA SER A 119 0.15 4.87 9.45
C SER A 119 0.53 6.34 9.49
N THR A 120 1.77 6.63 9.12
CA THR A 120 2.20 7.98 8.76
C THR A 120 1.50 8.48 7.48
N ASN A 121 1.20 9.78 7.46
CA ASN A 121 0.60 10.54 6.38
C ASN A 121 1.68 11.03 5.40
N VAL A 122 2.30 10.11 4.67
CA VAL A 122 3.43 10.43 3.77
C VAL A 122 3.22 9.87 2.37
N GLY A 123 3.69 10.62 1.37
CA GLY A 123 3.60 10.24 -0.04
C GLY A 123 2.20 9.80 -0.46
N GLY A 124 2.07 8.60 -1.02
CA GLY A 124 0.78 8.10 -1.54
C GLY A 124 -0.07 7.31 -0.53
N ILE A 125 0.35 7.19 0.73
CA ILE A 125 -0.38 6.42 1.76
C ILE A 125 -1.85 6.85 1.93
N PRO A 126 -2.21 8.15 1.92
CA PRO A 126 -3.59 8.58 2.11
C PRO A 126 -4.57 8.09 1.04
N GLU A 127 -4.06 7.67 -0.12
CA GLU A 127 -4.86 7.18 -1.24
C GLU A 127 -5.08 5.66 -1.18
N VAL A 128 -4.37 4.94 -0.31
CA VAL A 128 -4.35 3.47 -0.29
C VAL A 128 -5.62 2.89 0.32
N LEU A 129 -6.12 3.49 1.41
CA LEU A 129 -7.29 3.01 2.14
C LEU A 129 -8.22 4.19 2.48
N PRO A 130 -9.53 3.95 2.58
CA PRO A 130 -10.47 4.96 2.99
C PRO A 130 -10.30 5.29 4.48
N ASN A 131 -10.67 6.50 4.89
CA ASN A 131 -10.45 7.04 6.24
C ASN A 131 -11.07 6.20 7.38
N GLU A 132 -12.05 5.35 7.09
CA GLU A 132 -12.68 4.45 8.06
C GLU A 132 -11.83 3.20 8.37
N MET A 133 -10.80 2.93 7.56
CA MET A 133 -9.91 1.76 7.66
C MET A 133 -8.47 2.12 8.03
N ILE A 134 -8.12 3.40 7.94
CA ILE A 134 -6.76 3.91 8.20
C ILE A 134 -6.76 5.16 9.08
N TRP A 135 -5.95 5.14 10.13
CA TRP A 135 -5.69 6.29 11.00
C TRP A 135 -4.34 6.87 10.62
N LEU A 136 -4.40 8.03 9.97
CA LEU A 136 -3.23 8.75 9.48
C LEU A 136 -2.72 9.74 10.52
N ALA A 137 -1.40 9.84 10.66
CA ALA A 137 -0.72 10.79 11.51
C ALA A 137 0.51 11.39 10.82
N GLU A 138 0.88 12.60 11.20
CA GLU A 138 2.16 13.17 10.77
C GLU A 138 3.34 12.31 11.29
N PRO A 139 4.50 12.29 10.60
CA PRO A 139 5.64 11.43 10.93
C PRO A 139 6.42 11.93 12.16
N ASN A 140 5.74 12.04 13.29
CA ASN A 140 6.28 12.37 14.61
C ASN A 140 5.60 11.51 15.69
N VAL A 141 6.28 11.36 16.83
CA VAL A 141 5.86 10.44 17.90
C VAL A 141 4.49 10.82 18.47
N ASP A 142 4.28 12.08 18.84
CA ASP A 142 3.04 12.54 19.49
C ASP A 142 1.80 12.34 18.61
N SER A 143 1.94 12.62 17.31
CA SER A 143 0.86 12.43 16.33
C SER A 143 0.54 10.94 16.15
N LEU A 144 1.56 10.08 16.06
CA LEU A 144 1.37 8.64 15.94
C LEU A 144 0.75 8.03 17.20
N VAL A 145 1.13 8.47 18.41
CA VAL A 145 0.48 8.07 19.66
C VAL A 145 -0.99 8.49 19.64
N THR A 146 -1.29 9.71 19.22
CA THR A 146 -2.68 10.21 19.14
C THR A 146 -3.52 9.42 18.14
N ALA A 147 -2.97 9.09 16.97
CA ALA A 147 -3.66 8.27 15.98
C ALA A 147 -3.85 6.82 16.47
N PHE A 148 -2.85 6.26 17.15
CA PHE A 148 -2.93 4.93 17.76
C PHE A 148 -4.01 4.88 18.85
N ASP A 149 -4.05 5.86 19.75
CA ASP A 149 -5.08 6.00 20.78
C ASP A 149 -6.48 6.02 20.17
N LYS A 150 -6.65 6.77 19.07
CA LYS A 150 -7.91 6.86 18.37
C LYS A 150 -8.31 5.51 17.76
N ALA A 151 -7.38 4.80 17.14
CA ALA A 151 -7.63 3.46 16.60
C ALA A 151 -8.05 2.47 17.70
N VAL A 152 -7.35 2.46 18.85
CA VAL A 152 -7.72 1.63 20.00
C VAL A 152 -9.12 1.96 20.50
N LYS A 153 -9.45 3.24 20.69
CA LYS A 153 -10.79 3.67 21.12
C LYS A 153 -11.87 3.30 20.11
N ASP A 154 -11.62 3.50 18.83
CA ASP A 154 -12.58 3.15 17.77
C ASP A 154 -12.81 1.62 17.75
N ARG A 155 -11.77 0.82 18.01
CA ARG A 155 -11.87 -0.64 18.20
C ARG A 155 -12.75 -1.00 19.39
N GLU A 156 -12.46 -0.45 20.56
CA GLU A 156 -13.20 -0.70 21.80
C GLU A 156 -14.68 -0.31 21.68
N ASN A 157 -14.96 0.78 20.96
CA ASN A 157 -16.31 1.26 20.70
C ASN A 157 -17.04 0.51 19.57
N GLY A 158 -16.39 -0.46 18.91
CA GLY A 158 -16.97 -1.20 17.79
C GLY A 158 -17.25 -0.33 16.56
N LEU A 159 -16.51 0.76 16.38
CA LEU A 159 -16.63 1.70 15.25
C LEU A 159 -15.77 1.28 14.05
N THR A 160 -15.07 0.16 14.16
CA THR A 160 -14.12 -0.33 13.16
C THR A 160 -14.81 -1.23 12.15
N VAL A 161 -14.30 -1.23 10.92
CA VAL A 161 -14.80 -2.10 9.85
C VAL A 161 -14.52 -3.56 10.21
N SER A 162 -15.49 -4.44 10.00
CA SER A 162 -15.31 -5.86 10.29
C SER A 162 -14.19 -6.46 9.42
N PRO A 163 -13.43 -7.46 9.91
CA PRO A 163 -12.36 -8.09 9.14
C PRO A 163 -12.81 -8.62 7.75
N SER A 164 -14.03 -9.15 7.65
CA SER A 164 -14.62 -9.62 6.39
C SER A 164 -14.97 -8.49 5.43
N ASP A 165 -15.46 -7.37 5.94
CA ASP A 165 -15.82 -6.21 5.12
C ASP A 165 -14.55 -5.51 4.61
N ALA A 166 -13.54 -5.38 5.47
CA ALA A 166 -12.22 -4.87 5.12
C ALA A 166 -11.59 -5.70 4.00
N HIS A 167 -11.59 -7.04 4.15
CA HIS A 167 -11.12 -7.95 3.10
C HIS A 167 -11.89 -7.79 1.79
N SER A 168 -13.23 -7.70 1.86
CA SER A 168 -14.09 -7.56 0.69
C SER A 168 -13.84 -6.25 -0.06
N PHE A 169 -13.63 -5.16 0.67
CA PHE A 169 -13.27 -3.86 0.12
C PHE A 169 -11.93 -3.93 -0.62
N VAL A 170 -10.88 -4.42 0.05
CA VAL A 170 -9.53 -4.50 -0.53
C VAL A 170 -9.53 -5.39 -1.78
N LYS A 171 -10.23 -6.52 -1.74
CA LYS A 171 -10.39 -7.42 -2.88
C LYS A 171 -11.04 -6.74 -4.09
N GLN A 172 -11.99 -5.84 -3.90
CA GLN A 172 -12.63 -5.12 -5.02
C GLN A 172 -11.72 -4.03 -5.61
N CYS A 173 -10.89 -3.40 -4.79
CA CYS A 173 -10.03 -2.30 -5.21
C CYS A 173 -8.73 -2.78 -5.86
N TYR A 174 -8.12 -3.84 -5.32
CA TYR A 174 -6.71 -4.20 -5.57
C TYR A 174 -6.53 -5.60 -6.19
N GLN A 175 -7.54 -6.12 -6.88
CA GLN A 175 -7.41 -7.37 -7.62
C GLN A 175 -6.48 -7.23 -8.83
N TRP A 176 -5.43 -8.06 -8.90
CA TRP A 176 -4.45 -8.06 -9.99
C TRP A 176 -5.08 -8.18 -11.38
N THR A 177 -6.16 -8.95 -11.52
CA THR A 177 -6.88 -9.09 -12.79
C THR A 177 -7.51 -7.78 -13.25
N ASP A 178 -7.97 -6.94 -12.32
CA ASP A 178 -8.59 -5.67 -12.63
C ASP A 178 -7.55 -4.57 -12.82
N ILE A 179 -6.47 -4.59 -12.02
CA ILE A 179 -5.30 -3.73 -12.22
C ILE A 179 -4.72 -3.98 -13.61
N ALA A 180 -4.47 -5.24 -13.99
CA ALA A 180 -3.95 -5.59 -15.31
C ALA A 180 -4.82 -5.06 -16.46
N LYS A 181 -6.15 -5.19 -16.36
CA LYS A 181 -7.08 -4.64 -17.37
C LYS A 181 -7.03 -3.11 -17.45
N ARG A 182 -6.97 -2.42 -16.31
CA ARG A 182 -6.88 -0.95 -16.26
C ARG A 182 -5.55 -0.48 -16.86
N THR A 183 -4.45 -1.15 -16.50
CA THR A 183 -3.13 -0.89 -17.07
C THR A 183 -3.15 -1.12 -18.58
N GLU A 184 -3.63 -2.28 -19.06
CA GLU A 184 -3.75 -2.60 -20.49
C GLU A 184 -4.56 -1.54 -21.25
N ALA A 185 -5.65 -1.04 -20.67
CA ALA A 185 -6.45 0.02 -21.28
C ALA A 185 -5.66 1.33 -21.49
N VAL A 186 -4.79 1.70 -20.54
CA VAL A 186 -3.88 2.86 -20.67
C VAL A 186 -2.84 2.61 -21.76
N TYR A 187 -2.22 1.43 -21.80
CA TYR A 187 -1.28 1.10 -22.87
C TYR A 187 -1.96 1.19 -24.25
N LYS A 188 -3.16 0.61 -24.38
CA LYS A 188 -3.96 0.69 -25.62
C LYS A 188 -4.41 2.10 -25.97
N SER A 189 -4.60 2.99 -25.00
CA SER A 189 -4.93 4.39 -25.30
C SER A 189 -3.71 5.11 -25.85
N VAL A 190 -2.54 4.92 -25.22
CA VAL A 190 -1.28 5.57 -25.65
C VAL A 190 -0.84 5.06 -27.03
N THR A 191 -1.07 3.79 -27.37
CA THR A 191 -0.76 3.28 -28.72
C THR A 191 -1.58 3.94 -29.83
N LYS A 192 -2.71 4.57 -29.50
CA LYS A 192 -3.53 5.33 -30.47
C LYS A 192 -3.07 6.77 -30.61
N ASP A 193 -2.25 7.27 -29.68
CA ASP A 193 -1.69 8.60 -29.79
C ASP A 193 -0.75 8.61 -31.01
N PRO A 194 -0.86 9.64 -31.87
CA PRO A 194 0.02 9.75 -33.01
C PRO A 194 1.46 9.84 -32.49
N ILE A 195 2.34 9.00 -33.05
CA ILE A 195 3.78 9.12 -32.80
C ILE A 195 4.16 10.55 -33.21
N GLY A 196 4.61 11.34 -32.23
CA GLY A 196 4.95 12.73 -32.44
C GLY A 196 6.01 12.85 -33.56
N ASN A 197 5.72 13.63 -34.59
CA ASN A 197 6.72 13.93 -35.60
C ASN A 197 7.81 14.82 -34.99
N VAL A 198 9.06 14.68 -35.45
CA VAL A 198 10.23 15.46 -34.99
C VAL A 198 9.90 16.96 -34.87
N LYS A 199 9.13 17.48 -35.83
CA LYS A 199 8.66 18.87 -35.83
C LYS A 199 7.84 19.23 -34.58
N ASN A 200 6.86 18.40 -34.20
CA ASN A 200 5.99 18.66 -33.05
C ASN A 200 6.79 18.58 -31.74
N THR A 201 7.75 17.67 -31.66
CA THR A 201 8.66 17.54 -30.52
C THR A 201 9.54 18.78 -30.36
N CYS A 202 10.15 19.27 -31.45
CA CYS A 202 10.93 20.51 -31.43
C CYS A 202 10.08 21.74 -31.06
N GLU A 203 8.86 21.85 -31.60
CA GLU A 203 7.91 22.93 -31.24
C GLU A 203 7.52 22.87 -29.76
N HIS A 204 7.39 21.68 -29.17
CA HIS A 204 7.12 21.50 -27.75
C HIS A 204 8.30 21.98 -26.88
N PHE A 205 9.54 21.65 -27.24
CA PHE A 205 10.72 22.08 -26.51
C PHE A 205 10.95 23.59 -26.55
N LEU A 206 10.68 24.25 -27.68
CA LEU A 206 10.77 25.71 -27.77
C LEU A 206 9.80 26.44 -26.84
N LYS A 207 8.68 25.82 -26.45
CA LYS A 207 7.73 26.38 -25.47
C LYS A 207 8.30 26.45 -24.05
N SER A 208 9.34 25.68 -23.73
CA SER A 208 10.04 25.73 -22.44
C SER A 208 11.04 26.90 -22.33
N GLY A 209 11.06 27.80 -23.32
CA GLY A 209 11.92 28.98 -23.36
C GLY A 209 13.06 28.84 -24.38
N TYR A 210 13.54 29.96 -24.93
CA TYR A 210 14.48 29.94 -26.06
C TYR A 210 15.80 29.23 -25.73
N VAL A 211 16.44 29.55 -24.60
CA VAL A 211 17.73 28.97 -24.22
C VAL A 211 17.57 27.50 -23.85
N PHE A 212 16.68 27.18 -22.92
CA PHE A 212 16.45 25.80 -22.45
C PHE A 212 15.90 24.90 -23.57
N GLY A 213 14.95 25.40 -24.37
CA GLY A 213 14.39 24.69 -25.52
C GLY A 213 15.40 24.41 -26.62
N SER A 214 16.31 25.34 -26.90
CA SER A 214 17.41 25.11 -27.87
C SER A 214 18.36 24.00 -27.41
N VAL A 215 18.67 23.96 -26.10
CA VAL A 215 19.48 22.88 -25.51
C VAL A 215 18.77 21.53 -25.65
N LEU A 216 17.46 21.47 -25.34
CA LEU A 216 16.67 20.24 -25.49
C LEU A 216 16.60 19.75 -26.93
N ILE A 217 16.42 20.64 -27.91
CA ILE A 217 16.45 20.28 -29.34
C ILE A 217 17.81 19.71 -29.74
N PHE A 218 18.90 20.30 -29.25
CA PHE A 218 20.24 19.81 -29.53
C PHE A 218 20.46 18.41 -28.95
N ILE A 219 20.05 18.18 -27.69
CA ILE A 219 20.10 16.85 -27.05
C ILE A 219 19.27 15.84 -27.86
N TYR A 220 18.04 16.20 -28.22
CA TYR A 220 17.17 15.35 -29.02
C TYR A 220 17.76 15.03 -30.41
N GLY A 221 18.44 16.00 -31.03
CA GLY A 221 19.19 15.78 -32.27
C GLY A 221 20.32 14.76 -32.10
N ILE A 222 21.07 14.83 -30.99
CA ILE A 222 22.09 13.82 -30.64
C ILE A 222 21.43 12.45 -30.43
N GLU A 223 20.32 12.37 -29.72
CA GLU A 223 19.59 11.10 -29.51
C GLU A 223 19.15 10.48 -30.85
N LEU A 224 18.65 11.28 -31.80
CA LEU A 224 18.30 10.81 -33.14
C LEU A 224 19.52 10.31 -33.92
N LEU A 225 20.67 10.99 -33.80
CA LEU A 225 21.92 10.54 -34.42
C LEU A 225 22.43 9.24 -33.79
N LEU A 226 22.37 9.12 -32.46
CA LEU A 226 22.72 7.88 -31.75
C LEU A 226 21.78 6.75 -32.15
N LEU A 227 20.48 7.00 -32.25
CA LEU A 227 19.50 6.01 -32.69
C LEU A 227 19.77 5.55 -34.12
N ARG A 228 20.14 6.47 -35.02
CA ARG A 228 20.55 6.15 -36.40
C ARG A 228 21.84 5.32 -36.44
N PHE A 229 22.79 5.64 -35.56
CA PHE A 229 24.06 4.90 -35.44
C PHE A 229 23.82 3.49 -34.88
N PHE A 230 23.01 3.35 -33.83
CA PHE A 230 22.65 2.05 -33.27
C PHE A 230 21.82 1.23 -34.24
N SER A 231 20.88 1.82 -34.97
CA SER A 231 20.10 1.09 -35.99
C SER A 231 20.94 0.65 -37.19
N TRP A 232 22.15 1.20 -37.37
CA TRP A 232 23.12 0.71 -38.35
C TRP A 232 23.89 -0.51 -37.82
N PHE A 233 24.17 -0.56 -36.52
CA PHE A 233 24.89 -1.65 -35.87
C PHE A 233 23.99 -2.85 -35.55
N ASP A 234 22.75 -2.59 -35.10
CA ASP A 234 21.72 -3.59 -34.83
C ASP A 234 20.39 -3.13 -35.47
N PRO A 235 20.14 -3.53 -36.73
CA PRO A 235 18.93 -3.20 -37.46
C PRO A 235 17.66 -3.60 -36.70
N VAL A 236 16.60 -2.78 -36.82
CA VAL A 236 15.31 -3.04 -36.14
C VAL A 236 14.71 -4.38 -36.56
N GLU A 237 15.01 -4.84 -37.77
CA GLU A 237 14.60 -6.13 -38.30
C GLU A 237 15.16 -7.33 -37.52
N ASN A 238 16.27 -7.15 -36.81
CA ASN A 238 16.90 -8.18 -35.97
C ASN A 238 16.33 -8.21 -34.54
N ILE A 239 15.52 -7.23 -34.16
CA ILE A 239 14.89 -7.18 -32.83
C ILE A 239 13.78 -8.22 -32.81
N ASP A 240 13.92 -9.22 -31.94
CA ASP A 240 12.89 -10.22 -31.72
C ASP A 240 11.55 -9.54 -31.42
N LEU A 241 10.57 -9.74 -32.31
CA LEU A 241 9.21 -9.30 -32.07
C LEU A 241 8.68 -10.09 -30.87
N ALA A 242 8.38 -9.40 -29.78
CA ALA A 242 7.68 -9.99 -28.65
C ALA A 242 6.32 -10.52 -29.16
N PRO A 243 6.12 -11.84 -29.23
CA PRO A 243 4.89 -12.38 -29.77
C PRO A 243 3.75 -12.02 -28.82
N ASP A 244 2.69 -11.41 -29.37
CA ASP A 244 1.48 -11.16 -28.61
C ASP A 244 0.93 -12.48 -28.08
N ILE A 245 0.52 -12.49 -26.81
CA ILE A 245 -0.17 -13.65 -26.23
C ILE A 245 -1.44 -13.86 -27.06
N PRO A 246 -1.64 -15.03 -27.70
CA PRO A 246 -2.82 -15.28 -28.51
C PRO A 246 -4.07 -15.09 -27.66
N SER A 247 -5.05 -14.33 -28.15
CA SER A 247 -6.34 -14.08 -27.47
C SER A 247 -7.13 -15.36 -27.16
N THR A 248 -6.69 -16.50 -27.70
CA THR A 248 -7.29 -17.83 -27.56
C THR A 248 -6.66 -18.69 -26.47
N VAL A 249 -5.58 -18.26 -25.80
CA VAL A 249 -5.03 -19.03 -24.67
C VAL A 249 -5.98 -18.84 -23.47
N PRO A 250 -6.68 -19.89 -23.02
CA PRO A 250 -7.48 -19.78 -21.82
C PRO A 250 -6.54 -19.51 -20.65
N VAL A 251 -6.57 -18.28 -20.14
CA VAL A 251 -5.94 -17.96 -18.86
C VAL A 251 -6.58 -18.91 -17.84
N ARG A 252 -5.82 -19.89 -17.36
CA ARG A 252 -6.24 -20.77 -16.25
C ARG A 252 -6.30 -19.91 -14.98
N VAL A 253 -7.36 -19.11 -14.86
CA VAL A 253 -7.75 -18.52 -13.60
C VAL A 253 -8.58 -19.56 -12.88
N ASN A 254 -8.00 -20.21 -11.86
CA ASN A 254 -8.77 -20.99 -10.89
C ASN A 254 -9.63 -20.02 -10.07
N VAL A 255 -10.74 -19.56 -10.66
CA VAL A 255 -11.82 -18.89 -9.93
C VAL A 255 -12.89 -19.92 -9.69
N SER A 256 -13.04 -20.34 -8.44
CA SER A 256 -14.22 -21.02 -7.94
C SER A 256 -15.45 -20.14 -8.25
N LYS A 257 -16.21 -20.54 -9.28
CA LYS A 257 -17.43 -19.86 -9.72
C LYS A 257 -18.54 -20.09 -8.71
N THR A 258 -18.71 -19.15 -7.79
CA THR A 258 -20.00 -18.96 -7.11
C THR A 258 -20.31 -17.47 -7.07
N HIS A 259 -21.43 -17.11 -7.72
CA HIS A 259 -22.13 -15.82 -7.69
C HIS A 259 -21.60 -14.67 -8.56
N LEU A 260 -21.91 -14.73 -9.85
CA LEU A 260 -22.10 -13.56 -10.71
C LEU A 260 -23.60 -13.37 -10.97
N SER A 261 -24.25 -12.57 -10.13
CA SER A 261 -25.54 -11.93 -10.43
C SER A 261 -25.74 -10.72 -9.52
N ASN A 262 -25.14 -9.59 -9.88
CA ASN A 262 -25.75 -8.26 -9.85
C ASN A 262 -24.67 -7.20 -10.07
N LYS A 263 -24.54 -6.74 -11.32
CA LYS A 263 -23.96 -5.42 -11.60
C LYS A 263 -25.04 -4.38 -11.26
N ASN A 264 -24.73 -3.49 -10.32
CA ASN A 264 -25.26 -2.12 -10.10
C ASN A 264 -25.16 -1.65 -8.63
N GLY A 265 -24.13 -2.07 -7.87
CA GLY A 265 -24.05 -1.80 -6.43
C GLY A 265 -23.23 -0.59 -5.98
N CYS A 266 -22.20 -0.18 -6.73
CA CYS A 266 -21.11 0.64 -6.17
C CYS A 266 -21.52 2.10 -5.82
N GLY A 267 -22.52 2.66 -6.50
CA GLY A 267 -23.06 4.01 -6.18
C GLY A 267 -24.13 4.05 -5.08
N SER A 268 -24.62 2.89 -4.64
CA SER A 268 -25.80 2.80 -3.74
C SER A 268 -25.45 2.58 -2.27
N VAL A 269 -24.26 2.01 -1.97
CA VAL A 269 -23.84 1.68 -0.60
C VAL A 269 -23.33 2.93 0.12
N LEU A 270 -22.53 3.77 -0.54
CA LEU A 270 -22.12 5.09 -0.05
C LEU A 270 -23.33 5.98 0.29
N ASN A 271 -24.35 5.97 -0.58
CA ASN A 271 -25.59 6.73 -0.36
C ASN A 271 -26.47 6.20 0.80
N LYS A 272 -26.41 4.90 1.13
CA LYS A 272 -27.18 4.32 2.24
C LYS A 272 -26.55 4.59 3.61
N VAL A 273 -25.22 4.66 3.69
CA VAL A 273 -24.50 4.99 4.94
C VAL A 273 -24.64 6.48 5.26
N GLN A 274 -24.48 7.37 4.28
CA GLN A 274 -24.70 8.81 4.47
C GLN A 274 -26.14 9.16 4.88
N ARG A 275 -27.16 8.47 4.34
CA ARG A 275 -28.57 8.70 4.72
C ARG A 275 -28.93 8.20 6.13
N ARG A 276 -28.18 7.24 6.70
CA ARG A 276 -28.36 6.79 8.09
C ARG A 276 -27.75 7.76 9.11
N ILE A 277 -26.64 8.40 8.76
CA ILE A 277 -25.99 9.40 9.63
C ILE A 277 -26.80 10.71 9.66
N HIS A 278 -27.34 11.15 8.53
CA HIS A 278 -28.16 12.38 8.46
C HIS A 278 -29.53 12.25 9.16
N ARG A 279 -30.09 11.04 9.29
CA ARG A 279 -31.36 10.82 10.02
C ARG A 279 -31.20 10.74 11.55
N LYS A 280 -30.00 10.50 12.09
CA LYS A 280 -29.75 10.51 13.54
C LYS A 280 -29.48 11.90 14.10
N HIS A 281 -29.03 12.86 13.28
CA HIS A 281 -28.77 14.24 13.72
C HIS A 281 -30.01 15.15 13.73
N ASN A 282 -31.14 14.73 13.14
CA ASN A 282 -32.37 15.53 13.07
C ASN A 282 -33.50 15.02 13.99
N LYS A 283 -33.17 14.20 15.00
CA LYS A 283 -34.11 13.68 16.02
C LYS A 283 -33.58 13.77 17.46
N ARG A 284 -32.74 14.74 17.75
CA ARG A 284 -32.48 15.23 19.11
C ARG A 284 -32.57 16.74 19.11
#